data_AF-A0A378AXW0-F1
#
_entry.id   AF-A0A378AXW0-F1
#
_cell.length_a   1.000
_cell.length_b   1.000
_cell.length_c   1.000
_cell.angle_alpha   90.00
_cell.angle_beta   90.00
_cell.angle_gamma   90.00
#
_symmetry.space_group_name_H-M   'P 1'
#
loop_
_entity.id
_entity.type
_entity.pdbx_description
1 polymer ?
#
loop_
_entity_poly.entity_id
_entity_poly.type
_entity_poly.pdbx_seq_one_letter_code
_entity_poly.pdbx_strand_id
1 'polypeptide(L)'
;MGEAKEKWAERIALLRDYQVNSAMLALTGNPQVKFLHCLPAFHDDQTTLGKQMAADYGLHGGMEVTDEVFESAASVVFDQAENRMHTIKAVMVATLSK
;
A
#
# COMPACT_ATOMS: atom_id res chain seq x y z
N MET A 1 -5.24 0.27 -11.40
CA MET A 1 -4.95 0.02 -12.84
C MET A 1 -6.25 0.09 -13.63
N GLY A 2 -6.23 0.68 -14.82
CA GLY A 2 -7.34 0.69 -15.78
C GLY A 2 -8.36 1.84 -15.64
N GLU A 3 -8.47 2.46 -14.46
CA GLU A 3 -9.28 3.67 -14.31
C GLU A 3 -8.65 4.88 -15.00
N ALA A 4 -9.51 5.74 -15.56
CA ALA A 4 -9.11 6.95 -16.27
C ALA A 4 -8.42 7.97 -15.33
N LYS A 5 -7.43 8.70 -15.84
CA LYS A 5 -6.61 9.63 -15.04
C LYS A 5 -7.43 10.79 -14.48
N GLU A 6 -8.49 11.17 -15.18
CA GLU A 6 -9.39 12.28 -14.82
C GLU A 6 -10.06 12.04 -13.46
N LYS A 7 -10.23 10.77 -13.06
CA LYS A 7 -10.80 10.42 -11.75
C LYS A 7 -9.85 10.64 -10.58
N TRP A 8 -8.55 10.80 -10.82
CA TRP A 8 -7.56 10.75 -9.75
C TRP A 8 -7.70 11.94 -8.80
N ALA A 9 -7.95 13.14 -9.33
CA ALA A 9 -8.18 14.32 -8.51
C ALA A 9 -9.36 14.14 -7.54
N GLU A 10 -10.49 13.61 -8.03
CA GLU A 10 -11.66 13.30 -7.21
C GLU A 10 -11.34 12.25 -6.14
N ARG A 11 -10.68 11.14 -6.53
CA ARG A 11 -10.32 10.08 -5.58
C ARG A 11 -9.35 10.56 -4.51
N ILE A 12 -8.36 11.37 -4.86
CA ILE A 12 -7.39 11.90 -3.91
C ILE A 12 -8.08 12.83 -2.92
N ALA A 13 -8.95 13.73 -3.41
CA ALA A 13 -9.71 14.61 -2.53
C ALA A 13 -10.56 13.83 -1.52
N LEU A 14 -11.17 12.71 -1.94
CA LEU A 14 -11.99 11.87 -1.05
C LEU A 14 -11.17 10.98 -0.09
N LEU A 15 -9.99 10.53 -0.50
CA LEU A 15 -9.26 9.47 0.20
C LEU A 15 -8.02 9.94 0.96
N ARG A 16 -7.53 11.17 0.72
CA ARG A 16 -6.29 11.66 1.36
C ARG A 16 -6.33 11.62 2.89
N ASP A 17 -7.50 11.84 3.49
CA ASP A 17 -7.67 11.82 4.95
C ASP A 17 -7.66 10.40 5.54
N TYR A 18 -7.71 9.38 4.67
CA TYR A 18 -7.62 7.97 5.01
C TYR A 18 -6.22 7.38 4.74
N GLN A 19 -5.21 8.23 4.52
CA GLN A 19 -3.83 7.78 4.38
C GLN A 19 -3.41 6.98 5.63
N VAL A 20 -2.82 5.82 5.40
CA VAL A 20 -2.21 5.03 6.47
C VAL A 20 -0.90 5.69 6.89
N ASN A 21 -0.92 6.34 8.04
CA ASN A 21 0.23 7.04 8.62
C ASN A 21 0.40 6.69 10.11
N SER A 22 1.48 7.15 10.71
CA SER A 22 1.79 6.84 12.12
C SER A 22 0.69 7.28 13.10
N ALA A 23 -0.05 8.36 12.79
CA ALA A 23 -1.20 8.77 13.58
C ALA A 23 -2.35 7.75 13.49
N MET A 24 -2.66 7.24 12.29
CA MET A 24 -3.65 6.17 12.11
C MET A 24 -3.26 4.90 12.86
N LEU A 25 -1.99 4.48 12.80
CA LEU A 25 -1.51 3.31 13.53
C LEU A 25 -1.63 3.50 15.04
N ALA A 26 -1.28 4.69 15.55
CA ALA A 26 -1.40 5.01 16.97
C ALA A 26 -2.87 4.97 17.45
N LEU A 27 -3.81 5.43 16.62
CA LEU A 27 -5.26 5.40 16.93
C LEU A 27 -5.82 3.99 17.11
N THR A 28 -5.13 2.95 16.63
CA THR A 28 -5.56 1.56 16.88
C THR A 28 -5.48 1.17 18.36
N GLY A 29 -4.67 1.87 19.16
CA GLY A 29 -4.40 1.51 20.55
C GLY A 29 -3.68 0.16 20.73
N ASN A 30 -3.22 -0.46 19.64
CA ASN A 30 -2.57 -1.77 19.66
C ASN A 30 -1.07 -1.63 19.33
N PRO A 31 -0.16 -1.83 20.30
CA PRO A 31 1.28 -1.72 20.04
C PRO A 31 1.83 -2.83 19.11
N GLN A 32 1.05 -3.87 18.84
CA GLN A 32 1.41 -4.98 17.95
C GLN A 32 0.72 -4.89 16.58
N VAL A 33 0.07 -3.76 16.26
CA VAL A 33 -0.56 -3.57 14.95
C VAL A 33 0.44 -3.82 13.82
N LYS A 34 -0.02 -4.50 12.76
CA LYS A 34 0.76 -4.77 11.56
C LYS A 34 0.12 -4.08 10.36
N PHE A 35 0.97 -3.65 9.44
CA PHE A 35 0.59 -3.05 8.18
C PHE A 35 0.74 -4.05 7.03
N LEU A 36 -0.30 -4.14 6.20
CA LEU A 36 -0.40 -5.01 5.03
C LEU A 36 -0.75 -4.16 3.81
N HIS A 37 -0.19 -4.51 2.65
CA HIS A 37 -0.45 -3.86 1.36
C HIS A 37 -0.13 -4.83 0.22
N CYS A 38 -1.00 -4.91 -0.79
CA CYS A 38 -0.89 -5.92 -1.84
C CYS A 38 0.24 -5.69 -2.88
N LEU A 39 0.84 -4.49 -2.88
CA LEU A 39 1.86 -4.01 -3.83
C LEU A 39 1.39 -3.92 -5.31
N PRO A 40 1.95 -3.01 -6.12
CA PRO A 40 2.88 -1.94 -5.74
C PRO A 40 2.20 -0.89 -4.83
N ALA A 41 3.01 -0.18 -4.03
CA ALA A 41 2.57 0.93 -3.18
C ALA A 41 3.25 2.23 -3.63
N PHE A 42 2.55 3.37 -3.54
CA PHE A 42 3.13 4.71 -3.70
C PHE A 42 3.43 5.29 -2.33
N HIS A 43 4.46 4.75 -1.68
CA HIS A 43 4.88 5.18 -0.33
C HIS A 43 5.96 6.26 -0.35
N ASP A 44 6.63 6.48 -1.48
CA ASP A 44 7.70 7.46 -1.64
C ASP A 44 7.69 8.17 -3.01
N ASP A 45 8.67 9.05 -3.22
CA ASP A 45 8.87 9.81 -4.46
C ASP A 45 9.91 9.15 -5.40
N GLN A 46 10.27 7.87 -5.19
CA GLN A 46 11.34 7.18 -5.93
C GLN A 46 10.85 6.55 -7.23
N THR A 47 9.53 6.45 -7.42
CA THR A 47 8.93 6.00 -8.68
C THR A 47 8.58 7.17 -9.58
N THR A 48 8.60 6.94 -10.90
CA THR A 48 8.26 7.99 -11.90
C THR A 48 6.87 8.57 -11.66
N LEU A 49 5.89 7.71 -11.40
CA LEU A 49 4.52 8.11 -11.14
C LEU A 49 4.35 8.67 -9.72
N GLY A 50 4.98 8.07 -8.70
CA GLY A 50 4.92 8.59 -7.33
C GLY A 50 5.44 10.02 -7.23
N LYS A 51 6.60 10.29 -7.83
CA LYS A 51 7.17 11.64 -7.92
C LYS A 51 6.26 12.65 -8.62
N GLN A 52 5.62 12.22 -9.71
CA GLN A 52 4.65 13.06 -10.42
C GLN A 52 3.44 13.37 -9.52
N MET A 53 2.89 12.37 -8.86
CA MET A 53 1.72 12.52 -7.99
C MET A 53 2.01 13.38 -6.77
N ALA A 54 3.20 13.24 -6.19
CA ALA A 54 3.66 14.08 -5.09
C ALA A 54 3.71 15.56 -5.51
N ALA A 55 4.24 15.85 -6.71
CA ALA A 55 4.31 17.21 -7.26
C ALA A 55 2.93 17.78 -7.64
N ASP A 56 2.08 16.99 -8.29
CA ASP A 56 0.79 17.45 -8.82
C ASP A 56 -0.26 17.65 -7.71
N TYR A 57 -0.20 16.84 -6.64
CA TYR A 57 -1.22 16.81 -5.58
C TYR A 57 -0.70 17.12 -4.16
N GLY A 58 0.59 17.41 -4.01
CA GLY A 58 1.21 17.74 -2.72
C GLY A 58 1.29 16.54 -1.75
N LEU A 59 1.53 15.34 -2.27
CA LEU A 59 1.57 14.08 -1.52
C LEU A 59 3.01 13.56 -1.36
N HIS A 60 3.91 14.42 -0.87
CA HIS A 60 5.30 14.02 -0.61
C HIS A 60 5.40 13.06 0.58
N GLY A 61 6.25 12.05 0.45
CA GLY A 61 6.49 11.06 1.52
C GLY A 61 5.40 9.98 1.64
N GLY A 62 4.55 9.86 0.61
CA GLY A 62 3.60 8.77 0.44
C GLY A 62 2.19 9.22 0.10
N MET A 63 1.46 8.37 -0.63
CA MET A 63 0.09 8.59 -1.08
C MET A 63 -0.91 7.85 -0.18
N GLU A 64 -1.16 6.56 -0.43
CA GLU A 64 -2.08 5.74 0.39
C GLU A 64 -1.48 5.31 1.72
N VAL A 65 -0.15 5.25 1.79
CA VAL A 65 0.62 4.97 3.00
C VAL A 65 1.87 5.84 3.00
N THR A 66 2.26 6.35 4.16
CA THR A 66 3.53 7.09 4.32
C THR A 66 4.73 6.16 4.28
N ASP A 67 5.86 6.64 3.74
CA ASP A 67 7.14 5.91 3.73
C ASP A 67 7.54 5.40 5.13
N GLU A 68 7.33 6.23 6.16
CA GLU A 68 7.61 5.89 7.55
C GLU A 68 6.88 4.62 8.00
N VAL A 69 5.60 4.47 7.66
CA VAL A 69 4.82 3.27 8.00
C VAL A 69 5.23 2.09 7.13
N PHE A 70 5.46 2.34 5.83
CA PHE A 70 5.82 1.30 4.87
C PHE A 70 7.15 0.61 5.22
N GLU A 71 8.14 1.38 5.69
CA GLU A 71 9.46 0.90 6.10
C GLU A 71 9.56 0.58 7.60
N SER A 72 8.49 0.78 8.38
CA SER A 72 8.48 0.50 9.82
C SER A 72 8.50 -1.01 10.14
N ALA A 73 8.88 -1.36 11.37
CA ALA A 73 8.77 -2.73 11.89
C ALA A 73 7.32 -3.27 12.01
N ALA A 74 6.31 -2.41 11.84
CA ALA A 74 4.92 -2.84 11.75
C ALA A 74 4.59 -3.38 10.34
N SER A 75 5.35 -2.98 9.32
CA SER A 75 5.16 -3.42 7.95
C SER A 75 5.60 -4.88 7.76
N VAL A 76 4.70 -5.68 7.22
CA VAL A 76 4.96 -7.09 6.85
C VAL A 76 4.59 -7.33 5.38
N VAL A 77 4.66 -6.28 4.55
CA VAL A 77 4.23 -6.30 3.15
C VAL A 77 5.06 -7.25 2.28
N PHE A 78 6.34 -7.44 2.60
CA PHE A 78 7.20 -8.38 1.86
C PHE A 78 6.90 -9.84 2.21
N ASP A 79 6.65 -10.16 3.50
CA ASP A 79 6.16 -11.48 3.89
C ASP A 79 4.80 -11.78 3.25
N GLN A 80 3.90 -10.78 3.22
CA GLN A 80 2.62 -10.87 2.53
C GLN A 80 2.80 -11.12 1.02
N ALA A 81 3.75 -10.43 0.39
CA ALA A 81 4.05 -10.59 -1.04
C ALA A 81 4.60 -11.97 -1.35
N GLU A 82 5.53 -12.50 -0.54
CA GLU A 82 6.07 -13.85 -0.67
C GLU A 82 4.96 -14.90 -0.57
N ASN A 83 4.03 -14.72 0.38
CA ASN A 83 2.90 -15.63 0.58
C ASN A 83 1.94 -15.72 -0.62
N ARG A 84 2.00 -14.80 -1.59
CA ARG A 84 1.30 -14.94 -2.87
C ARG A 84 1.75 -16.19 -3.63
N MET A 85 3.04 -16.53 -3.61
CA MET A 85 3.56 -17.72 -4.29
C MET A 85 3.04 -19.00 -3.62
N HIS A 86 3.10 -19.06 -2.29
CA HIS A 86 2.67 -20.24 -1.53
C HIS A 86 1.17 -20.51 -1.68
N THR A 87 0.35 -19.45 -1.61
CA THR A 87 -1.10 -19.58 -1.74
C THR A 87 -1.51 -19.99 -3.16
N ILE A 88 -0.90 -19.41 -4.20
CA ILE A 88 -1.14 -19.85 -5.59
C ILE A 88 -0.70 -21.30 -5.80
N LYS A 89 0.46 -21.70 -5.25
CA LYS A 89 0.92 -23.10 -5.29
C LYS A 89 -0.10 -24.04 -4.65
N ALA A 90 -0.65 -23.68 -3.49
CA ALA A 90 -1.67 -24.48 -2.82
C ALA A 90 -2.92 -24.65 -3.69
N VAL A 91 -3.39 -23.59 -4.35
CA VAL A 91 -4.51 -23.66 -5.30
C VAL A 91 -4.20 -24.63 -6.45
N MET A 92 -3.00 -24.56 -7.04
CA MET A 92 -2.61 -25.45 -8.12
C MET A 92 -2.54 -26.91 -7.66
N VAL A 93 -1.93 -27.18 -6.51
CA VAL A 93 -1.88 -28.55 -5.95
C VAL A 93 -3.28 -29.08 -5.68
N ALA A 94 -4.15 -28.29 -5.05
CA ALA A 94 -5.50 -28.72 -4.70
C ALA A 94 -6.40 -29.00 -5.92
N THR A 95 -6.11 -28.38 -7.07
CA THR A 95 -6.96 -28.47 -8.28
C THR A 95 -6.38 -29.35 -9.38
N LEU A 96 -5.06 -29.58 -9.38
CA LEU A 96 -4.37 -30.33 -10.44
C LEU A 96 -3.69 -31.61 -9.95
N SER A 97 -3.48 -31.78 -8.63
CA SER A 97 -2.92 -33.00 -8.08
C SER A 97 -4.00 -34.08 -7.89
N LYS A 98 -3.59 -35.34 -8.01
CA LYS A 98 -4.42 -36.52 -7.81
C LYS A 98 -4.69 -36.79 -6.33
#